data_AF-A0A973B0V2-F1
#
_entry.id   AF-A0A973B0V2-F1
#
_cell.length_a   1.000
_cell.length_b   1.000
_cell.length_c   1.000
_cell.angle_alpha   90.00
_cell.angle_beta   90.00
_cell.angle_gamma   90.00
#
_symmetry.space_group_name_H-M   'P 1'
#
loop_
_entity.id
_entity.type
_entity.pdbx_description
1 polymer ?
#
loop_
_entity_poly.entity_id
_entity_poly.type
_entity_poly.pdbx_seq_one_letter_code
_entity_poly.pdbx_strand_id
1 'polypeptide(L)'
;DVYCEGISKVTLDDVHAAQKMGFVIKLLAVAELSADGSGIIVRVHPAMIPRDHPLASVRLAFNAVFIEAEAAGEMMFYGRGAGGAPTASAVLGDLVAAARNRVTGSVGPGESTYSGLPVLPIGEALTRYYVNLDVADRPGVLASIAAAFADNGVSIQVVRQDGHGDEAGLIVRTHRATDDALRRTVDRLRELDTVKRVVGVMRVEGEVGE
;
A
#
# COMPACT_ATOMS: atom_id res chain seq x y z
N ASP A 1 5.78 -16.35 -0.67
CA ASP A 1 6.36 -15.29 -1.50
C ASP A 1 5.53 -14.01 -1.44
N VAL A 2 4.28 -14.02 -1.92
CA VAL A 2 3.43 -12.82 -1.89
C VAL A 2 2.67 -12.69 -0.56
N TYR A 3 2.79 -11.55 0.11
CA TYR A 3 1.90 -11.20 1.22
C TYR A 3 0.52 -10.79 0.70
N CYS A 4 -0.57 -11.30 1.28
CA CYS A 4 -1.93 -11.02 0.83
C CYS A 4 -2.85 -10.62 1.98
N GLU A 5 -3.49 -9.46 1.84
CA GLU A 5 -4.54 -8.94 2.70
C GLU A 5 -5.73 -8.47 1.84
N GLY A 6 -6.93 -8.98 2.14
CA GLY A 6 -8.15 -8.63 1.40
C GLY A 6 -8.82 -7.35 1.92
N ILE A 7 -9.92 -6.96 1.27
CA ILE A 7 -10.70 -5.76 1.64
C ILE A 7 -11.84 -6.02 2.63
N SER A 8 -11.99 -7.24 3.15
CA SER A 8 -13.14 -7.62 4.00
C SER A 8 -13.22 -6.87 5.32
N LYS A 9 -12.10 -6.30 5.79
CA LYS A 9 -12.01 -5.48 7.00
C LYS A 9 -12.12 -3.97 6.74
N VAL A 10 -12.18 -3.55 5.48
CA VAL A 10 -12.30 -2.12 5.13
C VAL A 10 -13.73 -1.68 5.43
N THR A 11 -13.88 -0.68 6.30
CA THR A 11 -15.17 -0.16 6.73
C THR A 11 -15.55 1.11 5.97
N LEU A 12 -16.82 1.51 6.06
CA LEU A 12 -17.27 2.80 5.51
C LEU A 12 -16.61 3.98 6.23
N ASP A 13 -16.33 3.84 7.52
CA ASP A 13 -15.64 4.86 8.31
C ASP A 13 -14.20 5.06 7.83
N ASP A 14 -13.50 3.98 7.46
CA ASP A 14 -12.17 4.08 6.83
C ASP A 14 -12.23 4.86 5.51
N VAL A 15 -13.24 4.59 4.68
CA VAL A 15 -13.44 5.29 3.41
C VAL A 15 -13.71 6.77 3.64
N HIS A 16 -14.58 7.12 4.58
CA HIS A 16 -14.86 8.52 4.91
C HIS A 16 -13.65 9.23 5.52
N ALA A 17 -12.89 8.55 6.39
CA ALA A 17 -11.68 9.09 6.98
C ALA A 17 -10.61 9.38 5.91
N ALA A 18 -10.33 8.42 5.02
CA ALA A 18 -9.44 8.60 3.89
C ALA A 18 -9.89 9.78 3.01
N GLN A 19 -11.19 9.87 2.72
CA GLN A 19 -11.75 10.94 1.90
C GLN A 19 -11.55 12.33 2.50
N LYS A 20 -11.76 12.49 3.82
CA LYS A 20 -11.56 13.75 4.55
C LYS A 20 -10.09 14.20 4.57
N MET A 21 -9.16 13.28 4.32
CA MET A 21 -7.72 13.54 4.33
C MET A 21 -7.11 13.68 2.93
N GLY A 22 -7.92 13.63 1.88
CA GLY A 22 -7.42 13.75 0.51
C GLY A 22 -6.94 12.43 -0.10
N PHE A 23 -7.32 11.28 0.48
CA PHE A 23 -6.96 9.95 -0.01
C PHE A 23 -8.18 9.17 -0.55
N VAL A 24 -7.91 8.09 -1.25
CA VAL A 24 -8.86 7.01 -1.57
C VAL A 24 -8.26 5.66 -1.19
N ILE A 25 -9.11 4.70 -0.82
CA ILE A 25 -8.67 3.33 -0.54
C ILE A 25 -8.71 2.52 -1.84
N LYS A 26 -7.61 1.80 -2.14
CA LYS A 26 -7.50 0.83 -3.24
C LYS A 26 -6.92 -0.47 -2.73
N LEU A 27 -7.30 -1.58 -3.35
CA LEU A 27 -6.57 -2.84 -3.22
C LEU A 27 -5.42 -2.80 -4.22
N LEU A 28 -4.19 -2.72 -3.73
CA LEU A 28 -2.99 -2.62 -4.55
C LEU A 28 -2.24 -3.93 -4.55
N ALA A 29 -1.71 -4.31 -5.71
CA ALA A 29 -0.62 -5.26 -5.84
C ALA A 29 0.67 -4.47 -6.12
N VAL A 30 1.66 -4.61 -5.25
CA VAL A 30 2.93 -3.89 -5.30
C VAL A 30 4.06 -4.91 -5.40
N ALA A 31 4.94 -4.70 -6.37
CA ALA A 31 6.21 -5.40 -6.50
C ALA A 31 7.30 -4.35 -6.60
N GLU A 32 8.22 -4.34 -5.65
CA GLU A 32 9.31 -3.36 -5.58
C GLU A 32 10.64 -4.05 -5.29
N LEU A 33 11.73 -3.43 -5.77
CA LEU A 33 13.08 -3.78 -5.34
C LEU A 33 13.31 -3.17 -3.95
N SER A 34 13.92 -3.92 -3.03
CA SER A 34 14.31 -3.37 -1.73
C SER A 34 15.29 -2.20 -1.91
N ALA A 35 15.30 -1.26 -0.96
CA ALA A 35 16.11 -0.05 -1.06
C ALA A 35 17.62 -0.33 -1.18
N ASP A 36 18.08 -1.45 -0.61
CA ASP A 36 19.46 -1.95 -0.68
C ASP A 36 19.72 -2.88 -1.86
N GLY A 37 18.72 -3.17 -2.68
CA GLY A 37 18.80 -4.08 -3.83
C GLY A 37 18.98 -5.56 -3.47
N SER A 38 18.86 -5.93 -2.19
CA SER A 38 19.10 -7.29 -1.70
C SER A 38 18.01 -8.29 -2.07
N GLY A 39 16.80 -7.83 -2.41
CA GLY A 39 15.71 -8.69 -2.81
C GLY A 39 14.49 -7.94 -3.34
N ILE A 40 13.42 -8.69 -3.61
CA ILE A 40 12.15 -8.14 -4.09
C ILE A 40 11.07 -8.30 -3.03
N ILE A 41 10.19 -7.31 -2.90
CA ILE A 41 9.05 -7.34 -2.00
C ILE A 41 7.79 -7.39 -2.84
N VAL A 42 6.96 -8.41 -2.63
CA VAL A 42 5.71 -8.60 -3.37
C VAL A 42 4.54 -8.69 -2.39
N ARG A 43 3.59 -7.77 -2.51
CA ARG A 43 2.48 -7.64 -1.57
C ARG A 43 1.18 -7.22 -2.24
N VAL A 44 0.07 -7.70 -1.69
CA VAL A 44 -1.29 -7.29 -2.05
C VAL A 44 -2.02 -6.90 -0.77
N HIS A 45 -2.47 -5.65 -0.68
CA HIS A 45 -3.20 -5.17 0.50
C HIS A 45 -4.04 -3.93 0.18
N PRO A 46 -5.09 -3.63 0.97
CA PRO A 46 -5.71 -2.32 0.93
C PRO A 46 -4.68 -1.25 1.33
N ALA A 47 -4.70 -0.13 0.62
CA ALA A 47 -3.85 1.02 0.89
C ALA A 47 -4.61 2.31 0.60
N MET A 48 -4.31 3.35 1.37
CA MET A 48 -4.66 4.72 1.04
C MET A 48 -3.69 5.25 -0.01
N ILE A 49 -4.20 5.83 -1.08
CA ILE A 49 -3.40 6.57 -2.06
C ILE A 49 -3.92 8.01 -2.20
N PRO A 50 -3.04 8.99 -2.43
CA PRO A 50 -3.44 10.36 -2.68
C PRO A 50 -4.46 10.45 -3.83
N ARG A 51 -5.42 11.39 -3.73
CA ARG A 51 -6.48 11.55 -4.73
C ARG A 51 -5.96 11.99 -6.10
N ASP A 52 -4.82 12.65 -6.13
CA ASP A 52 -4.10 13.09 -7.33
C ASP A 52 -3.23 11.98 -7.94
N HIS A 53 -2.97 10.88 -7.22
CA HIS A 53 -2.25 9.73 -7.78
C HIS A 53 -3.04 9.10 -8.95
N PRO A 54 -2.39 8.74 -10.09
CA PRO A 54 -3.09 8.22 -11.27
C PRO A 54 -4.02 7.02 -10.99
N LEU A 55 -3.58 6.09 -10.12
CA LEU A 55 -4.39 4.93 -9.69
C LEU A 55 -5.66 5.31 -8.93
N ALA A 56 -5.75 6.50 -8.33
CA ALA A 56 -6.94 6.94 -7.61
C ALA A 56 -8.16 7.06 -8.52
N SER A 57 -7.93 7.46 -9.78
CA SER A 57 -8.94 7.66 -10.81
C SER A 57 -9.53 6.36 -11.37
N VAL A 58 -8.86 5.22 -11.17
CA VAL A 58 -9.28 3.90 -11.70
C VAL A 58 -10.51 3.40 -10.94
N ARG A 59 -11.62 3.16 -11.63
CA ARG A 59 -12.90 2.78 -11.02
C ARG A 59 -13.50 1.54 -11.65
N LEU A 60 -14.42 0.92 -10.91
CA LEU A 60 -15.22 -0.22 -11.38
C LEU A 60 -14.32 -1.40 -11.79
N ALA A 61 -14.67 -2.11 -12.86
CA ALA A 61 -13.96 -3.28 -13.36
C ALA A 61 -12.74 -2.95 -14.27
N PHE A 62 -12.24 -1.72 -14.20
CA PHE A 62 -10.99 -1.35 -14.87
C PHE A 62 -9.80 -1.68 -13.97
N ASN A 63 -8.73 -2.14 -14.60
CA ASN A 63 -7.44 -2.36 -13.95
C ASN A 63 -6.46 -1.31 -14.48
N ALA A 64 -5.46 -1.02 -13.66
CA ALA A 64 -4.30 -0.28 -14.10
C ALA A 64 -3.02 -0.87 -13.52
N VAL A 65 -1.94 -0.77 -14.28
CA VAL A 65 -0.59 -1.11 -13.85
C VAL A 65 0.24 0.15 -13.95
N PHE A 66 0.76 0.60 -12.82
CA PHE A 66 1.67 1.74 -12.71
C PHE A 66 3.09 1.21 -12.55
N ILE A 67 4.02 1.68 -13.38
CA ILE A 67 5.40 1.20 -13.45
C ILE A 67 6.32 2.40 -13.32
N GLU A 68 7.31 2.29 -12.43
CA GLU A 68 8.40 3.24 -12.29
C GLU A 68 9.67 2.59 -12.84
N ALA A 69 10.34 3.26 -13.77
CA ALA A 69 11.61 2.81 -14.33
C ALA A 69 12.60 3.96 -14.45
N GLU A 70 13.88 3.71 -14.18
CA GLU A 70 14.93 4.74 -14.14
C GLU A 70 14.98 5.58 -15.43
N ALA A 71 14.94 4.94 -16.60
CA ALA A 71 15.05 5.63 -17.88
C ALA A 71 13.69 6.06 -18.47
N ALA A 72 12.62 5.29 -18.23
CA ALA A 72 11.30 5.54 -18.82
C ALA A 72 10.39 6.37 -17.91
N GLY A 73 10.81 6.64 -16.68
CA GLY A 73 10.01 7.34 -15.67
C GLY A 73 8.77 6.56 -15.27
N GLU A 74 7.70 7.31 -15.00
CA GLU A 74 6.39 6.79 -14.62
C GLU A 74 5.56 6.44 -15.86
N MET A 75 5.05 5.21 -15.92
CA MET A 75 4.16 4.71 -16.98
C MET A 75 2.90 4.09 -16.38
N MET A 76 1.76 4.33 -17.01
CA MET A 76 0.49 3.72 -16.60
C MET A 76 -0.19 3.02 -17.78
N PHE A 77 -0.48 1.74 -17.59
CA PHE A 77 -1.30 0.95 -18.51
C PHE A 77 -2.69 0.82 -17.91
N TYR A 78 -3.72 1.25 -18.65
CA TYR A 78 -5.10 1.28 -18.18
C TYR A 78 -6.03 0.54 -19.15
N GLY A 79 -6.92 -0.30 -18.62
CA GLY A 79 -7.87 -1.05 -19.45
C GLY A 79 -8.80 -1.95 -18.66
N ARG A 80 -9.62 -2.73 -19.37
CA ARG A 80 -10.44 -3.77 -18.74
C ARG A 80 -9.55 -4.96 -18.41
N GLY A 81 -9.44 -5.30 -17.13
CA GLY A 81 -8.63 -6.46 -16.68
C GLY A 81 -9.42 -7.75 -16.53
N ALA A 82 -10.74 -7.72 -16.75
CA ALA A 82 -11.61 -8.89 -16.67
C ALA A 82 -12.71 -8.85 -17.73
N GLY A 83 -13.23 -10.03 -18.07
CA GLY A 83 -14.31 -10.23 -19.04
C GLY A 83 -13.86 -11.01 -20.27
N GLY A 84 -14.76 -11.81 -20.84
CA GLY A 84 -14.42 -12.74 -21.92
C GLY A 84 -13.78 -12.10 -23.15
N ALA A 85 -14.32 -10.97 -23.63
CA ALA A 85 -13.77 -10.28 -24.80
C ALA A 85 -12.38 -9.65 -24.55
N PRO A 86 -12.13 -8.87 -23.46
CA PRO A 86 -10.79 -8.39 -23.13
C PRO A 86 -9.76 -9.52 -22.99
N THR A 87 -10.11 -10.62 -22.32
CA THR A 87 -9.21 -11.78 -22.17
C THR A 87 -8.94 -12.47 -23.50
N ALA A 88 -9.96 -12.67 -24.33
CA ALA A 88 -9.80 -13.27 -25.66
C ALA A 88 -8.88 -12.43 -26.57
N SER A 89 -8.91 -11.10 -26.44
CA SER A 89 -8.01 -10.20 -27.19
C SER A 89 -6.53 -10.45 -26.84
N ALA A 90 -6.21 -10.66 -25.56
CA ALA A 90 -4.84 -10.97 -25.14
C ALA A 90 -4.40 -12.35 -25.66
N VAL A 91 -5.26 -13.37 -25.53
CA VAL A 91 -5.01 -14.72 -26.04
C VAL A 91 -4.75 -14.71 -27.55
N LEU A 92 -5.54 -13.94 -28.32
CA LEU A 92 -5.36 -13.84 -29.76
C LEU A 92 -4.03 -13.16 -30.12
N GLY A 93 -3.61 -12.14 -29.36
CA GLY A 93 -2.32 -11.50 -29.53
C GLY A 93 -1.15 -12.48 -29.40
N ASP A 94 -1.16 -13.28 -28.34
CA ASP A 94 -0.14 -14.30 -28.10
C ASP A 94 -0.18 -15.40 -29.17
N LEU A 95 -1.37 -15.83 -29.59
CA LEU A 95 -1.55 -16.83 -30.65
C LEU A 95 -0.94 -16.35 -31.99
N VAL A 96 -1.18 -15.09 -32.36
CA VAL A 96 -0.62 -14.50 -33.58
C VAL A 96 0.90 -14.36 -33.46
N ALA A 97 1.42 -13.94 -32.30
CA ALA A 97 2.86 -13.85 -32.07
C ALA A 97 3.53 -15.23 -32.18
N ALA A 98 2.94 -16.26 -31.58
CA ALA A 98 3.42 -17.64 -31.65
C ALA A 98 3.37 -18.18 -33.09
N ALA A 99 2.28 -17.93 -33.82
CA ALA A 99 2.16 -18.33 -35.23
C ALA A 99 3.23 -17.66 -36.11
N ARG A 100 3.46 -16.35 -35.92
CA ARG A 100 4.50 -15.61 -36.64
C ARG A 100 5.88 -16.21 -36.37
N ASN A 101 6.22 -16.47 -35.11
CA ASN A 101 7.50 -17.07 -34.72
C ASN A 101 7.72 -18.43 -35.41
N ARG A 102 6.68 -19.28 -35.47
CA ARG A 102 6.74 -20.57 -36.18
C ARG A 102 6.98 -20.42 -37.68
N VAL A 103 6.31 -19.46 -38.32
CA VAL A 103 6.47 -19.21 -39.77
C VAL A 103 7.86 -18.67 -40.10
N THR A 104 8.40 -17.78 -39.28
CA THR A 104 9.72 -17.16 -39.51
C THR A 104 10.89 -17.99 -38.98
N GLY A 105 10.63 -19.16 -38.37
CA GLY A 105 11.67 -19.97 -37.72
C GLY A 105 12.36 -19.25 -36.54
N SER A 106 11.66 -18.29 -35.91
CA SER A 106 12.17 -17.51 -34.78
C SER A 106 11.56 -17.99 -33.47
N VAL A 107 12.10 -17.53 -32.35
CA VAL A 107 11.57 -17.77 -31.01
C VAL A 107 11.29 -16.44 -30.32
N GLY A 108 10.35 -16.44 -29.39
CA GLY A 108 10.10 -15.29 -28.54
C GLY A 108 11.25 -15.06 -27.54
N PRO A 109 11.20 -13.97 -26.76
CA PRO A 109 12.11 -13.77 -25.64
C PRO A 109 12.10 -14.99 -24.72
N GLY A 110 13.29 -15.45 -24.32
CA GLY A 110 13.44 -16.49 -23.30
C GLY A 110 13.12 -15.96 -21.91
N GLU A 111 13.03 -16.87 -20.94
CA GLU A 111 12.90 -16.50 -19.54
C GLU A 111 14.17 -15.81 -19.03
N SER A 112 14.02 -14.67 -18.38
CA SER A 112 15.14 -13.85 -17.89
C SER A 112 15.19 -13.85 -16.36
N THR A 113 15.46 -15.00 -15.75
CA THR A 113 15.54 -15.19 -14.28
C THR A 113 16.97 -15.06 -13.73
N TYR A 114 17.83 -14.26 -14.39
CA TYR A 114 19.27 -14.19 -14.10
C TYR A 114 19.63 -13.50 -12.77
N SER A 115 18.73 -12.69 -12.20
CA SER A 115 19.05 -11.87 -11.03
C SER A 115 19.10 -12.67 -9.72
N GLY A 116 18.42 -13.82 -9.64
CA GLY A 116 18.42 -14.69 -8.46
C GLY A 116 17.99 -14.02 -7.16
N LEU A 117 17.29 -12.87 -7.24
CA LEU A 117 16.92 -12.08 -6.07
C LEU A 117 15.91 -12.84 -5.21
N PRO A 118 16.14 -12.96 -3.89
CA PRO A 118 15.17 -13.57 -2.98
C PRO A 118 13.93 -12.69 -2.85
N VAL A 119 12.78 -13.32 -2.55
CA VAL A 119 11.59 -12.61 -2.12
C VAL A 119 11.71 -12.33 -0.62
N LEU A 120 11.73 -11.06 -0.25
CA LEU A 120 11.85 -10.62 1.14
C LEU A 120 10.49 -10.65 1.85
N PRO A 121 10.48 -10.88 3.18
CA PRO A 121 9.25 -10.81 3.96
C PRO A 121 8.65 -9.40 3.96
N ILE A 122 7.32 -9.32 4.08
CA ILE A 122 6.59 -8.05 4.14
C ILE A 122 7.10 -7.10 5.24
N GLY A 123 7.64 -7.64 6.33
CA GLY A 123 8.20 -6.85 7.44
C GLY A 123 9.28 -5.88 6.99
N GLU A 124 10.03 -6.20 5.93
CA GLU A 124 11.10 -5.37 5.38
C GLU A 124 10.59 -4.27 4.44
N ALA A 125 9.31 -4.28 4.07
CA ALA A 125 8.72 -3.28 3.19
C ALA A 125 8.72 -1.89 3.83
N LEU A 126 9.21 -0.89 3.11
CA LEU A 126 9.15 0.51 3.55
C LEU A 126 7.81 1.10 3.13
N THR A 127 6.95 1.35 4.10
CA THR A 127 5.62 1.92 3.88
C THR A 127 5.32 2.98 4.94
N ARG A 128 4.16 3.61 4.83
CA ARG A 128 3.63 4.56 5.81
C ARG A 128 2.36 3.99 6.41
N TYR A 129 2.11 4.21 7.68
CA TYR A 129 0.84 3.85 8.31
C TYR A 129 -0.02 5.09 8.55
N TYR A 130 -1.30 4.87 8.33
CA TYR A 130 -2.39 5.62 8.89
C TYR A 130 -2.96 4.83 10.07
N VAL A 131 -2.99 5.45 11.24
CA VAL A 131 -3.52 4.84 12.47
C VAL A 131 -4.61 5.75 13.03
N ASN A 132 -5.83 5.21 13.17
CA ASN A 132 -6.95 5.88 13.80
C ASN A 132 -7.20 5.28 15.19
N LEU A 133 -7.19 6.11 16.22
CA LEU A 133 -7.25 5.73 17.62
C LEU A 133 -8.41 6.44 18.31
N ASP A 134 -9.16 5.73 19.14
CA ASP A 134 -9.98 6.34 20.18
C ASP A 134 -9.15 6.40 21.46
N VAL A 135 -8.97 7.60 21.99
CA VAL A 135 -8.12 7.85 23.14
C VAL A 135 -8.88 8.59 24.24
N ALA A 136 -8.43 8.44 25.48
CA ALA A 136 -8.98 9.23 26.59
C ALA A 136 -8.71 10.73 26.38
N ASP A 137 -9.68 11.59 26.65
CA ASP A 137 -9.46 13.04 26.59
C ASP A 137 -8.83 13.56 27.89
N ARG A 138 -7.52 13.35 28.04
CA ARG A 138 -6.74 13.85 29.18
C ARG A 138 -5.32 14.28 28.79
N PRO A 139 -4.70 15.22 29.53
CA PRO A 139 -3.33 15.63 29.28
C PRO A 139 -2.35 14.45 29.30
N GLY A 140 -1.33 14.49 28.43
CA GLY A 140 -0.27 13.48 28.35
C GLY A 140 -0.51 12.32 27.38
N VAL A 141 -1.74 12.14 26.87
CA VAL A 141 -2.09 11.07 25.92
C VAL A 141 -1.25 11.13 24.65
N LEU A 142 -1.13 12.32 24.05
CA LEU A 142 -0.32 12.51 22.85
C LEU A 142 1.17 12.21 23.12
N ALA A 143 1.68 12.52 24.31
CA ALA A 143 3.06 12.24 24.69
C ALA A 143 3.29 10.72 24.81
N SER A 144 2.38 9.98 25.44
CA SER A 144 2.46 8.51 25.53
C SER A 144 2.41 7.85 24.16
N ILE A 145 1.57 8.35 23.25
CA ILE A 145 1.45 7.84 21.89
C ILE A 145 2.72 8.14 21.11
N ALA A 146 3.20 9.38 21.13
CA ALA A 146 4.45 9.77 20.48
C ALA A 146 5.66 8.96 20.99
N ALA A 147 5.73 8.67 22.29
CA ALA A 147 6.74 7.80 22.87
C ALA A 147 6.68 6.38 22.28
N ALA A 148 5.48 5.79 22.14
CA ALA A 148 5.33 4.46 21.53
C ALA A 148 5.82 4.40 20.07
N PHE A 149 5.61 5.46 19.28
CA PHE A 149 6.17 5.58 17.93
C PHE A 149 7.71 5.70 17.98
N ALA A 150 8.24 6.56 18.86
CA ALA A 150 9.68 6.78 19.00
C ALA A 150 10.45 5.53 19.48
N ASP A 151 9.89 4.77 20.43
CA ASP A 151 10.48 3.53 20.96
C ASP A 151 10.67 2.45 19.88
N ASN A 152 9.88 2.52 18.80
CA ASN A 152 9.97 1.63 17.65
C ASN A 152 10.70 2.26 16.45
N GLY A 153 11.31 3.44 16.62
CA GLY A 153 12.03 4.13 15.55
C GLY A 153 11.12 4.68 14.44
N VAL A 154 9.83 4.91 14.72
CA VAL A 154 8.86 5.41 13.75
C VAL A 154 8.63 6.90 13.95
N SER A 155 8.87 7.69 12.89
CA SER A 155 8.59 9.13 12.91
C SER A 155 7.15 9.43 12.52
N ILE A 156 6.55 10.39 13.21
CA ILE A 156 5.18 10.87 12.94
C ILE A 156 5.25 12.06 11.97
N GLN A 157 4.48 11.99 10.88
CA GLN A 157 4.38 13.04 9.88
C GLN A 157 3.24 14.01 10.17
N VAL A 158 2.06 13.48 10.54
CA VAL A 158 0.87 14.28 10.85
C VAL A 158 0.14 13.69 12.04
N VAL A 159 -0.33 14.56 12.93
CA VAL A 159 -1.29 14.22 13.97
C VAL A 159 -2.51 15.12 13.82
N ARG A 160 -3.70 14.54 13.86
CA ARG A 160 -4.96 15.28 14.01
C ARG A 160 -5.74 14.72 15.18
N GLN A 161 -6.19 15.60 16.07
CA GLN A 161 -7.03 15.24 17.21
C GLN A 161 -8.37 15.96 17.06
N ASP A 162 -9.46 15.19 17.06
CA ASP A 162 -10.83 15.69 17.00
C ASP A 162 -11.56 15.29 18.30
N GLY A 163 -11.80 16.25 19.19
CA GLY A 163 -12.47 16.02 20.48
C GLY A 163 -13.98 15.78 20.34
N HIS A 164 -14.52 14.80 21.07
CA HIS A 164 -15.95 14.45 21.14
C HIS A 164 -16.33 14.09 22.58
N GLY A 165 -16.70 15.08 23.39
CA GLY A 165 -17.07 14.85 24.80
C GLY A 165 -15.86 14.46 25.65
N ASP A 166 -15.93 13.35 26.40
CA ASP A 166 -14.82 12.80 27.22
C ASP A 166 -13.86 11.89 26.41
N GLU A 167 -14.03 11.83 25.09
CA GLU A 167 -13.22 11.03 24.17
C GLU A 167 -12.62 11.92 23.07
N ALA A 168 -11.45 11.54 22.59
CA ALA A 168 -10.85 12.18 21.44
C ALA A 168 -10.51 11.12 20.39
N GLY A 169 -10.88 11.39 19.14
CA GLY A 169 -10.35 10.65 17.99
C GLY A 169 -8.97 11.19 17.66
N LEU A 170 -7.96 10.34 17.66
CA LEU A 170 -6.59 10.68 17.28
C LEU A 170 -6.20 9.94 16.00
N ILE A 171 -5.86 10.72 15.00
CA ILE A 171 -5.38 10.23 13.72
C ILE A 171 -3.88 10.51 13.64
N VAL A 172 -3.10 9.48 13.38
CA VAL A 172 -1.64 9.56 13.22
C VAL A 172 -1.25 9.03 11.84
N ARG A 173 -0.46 9.80 11.10
CA ARG A 173 0.21 9.37 9.87
C ARG A 173 1.71 9.37 10.08
N THR A 174 2.38 8.30 9.67
CA THR A 174 3.83 8.14 9.84
C THR A 174 4.62 8.56 8.62
N HIS A 175 5.90 8.87 8.81
CA HIS A 175 6.89 8.78 7.73
C HIS A 175 7.13 7.32 7.33
N ARG A 176 7.98 7.09 6.32
CA ARG A 176 8.38 5.74 5.91
C ARG A 176 9.11 5.02 7.05
N ALA A 177 8.69 3.79 7.31
CA ALA A 177 9.37 2.86 8.19
C ALA A 177 9.10 1.43 7.69
N THR A 178 9.83 0.45 8.23
CA THR A 178 9.58 -0.95 7.93
C THR A 178 8.20 -1.36 8.43
N ASP A 179 7.49 -2.19 7.66
CA ASP A 179 6.16 -2.70 8.05
C ASP A 179 6.23 -3.40 9.42
N ASP A 180 7.36 -4.04 9.74
CA ASP A 180 7.61 -4.65 11.05
C ASP A 180 7.63 -3.63 12.20
N ALA A 181 8.35 -2.51 12.05
CA ALA A 181 8.39 -1.46 13.06
C ALA A 181 7.02 -0.81 13.27
N LEU A 182 6.29 -0.59 12.17
CA LEU A 182 4.94 -0.04 12.18
C LEU A 182 3.94 -0.99 12.86
N ARG A 183 4.00 -2.30 12.58
CA ARG A 183 3.17 -3.30 13.26
C ARG A 183 3.46 -3.34 14.76
N ARG A 184 4.73 -3.39 15.16
CA ARG A 184 5.13 -3.37 16.58
C ARG A 184 4.65 -2.11 17.29
N THR A 185 4.67 -0.97 16.61
CA THR A 185 4.11 0.27 17.14
C THR A 185 2.62 0.15 17.37
N VAL A 186 1.86 -0.37 16.39
CA VAL A 186 0.41 -0.58 16.54
C VAL A 186 0.11 -1.54 17.69
N ASP A 187 0.88 -2.63 17.82
CA ASP A 187 0.72 -3.58 18.93
C ASP A 187 1.01 -2.90 20.28
N ARG A 188 2.07 -2.09 20.36
CA ARG A 188 2.37 -1.29 21.55
C ARG A 188 1.26 -0.29 21.89
N LEU A 189 0.67 0.35 20.89
CA LEU A 189 -0.45 1.29 21.09
C LEU A 189 -1.69 0.58 21.67
N ARG A 190 -1.94 -0.68 21.32
CA ARG A 190 -3.05 -1.48 21.87
C ARG A 190 -2.89 -1.77 23.37
N GLU A 191 -1.66 -1.72 23.88
CA GLU A 191 -1.34 -1.99 25.28
C GLU A 191 -1.37 -0.71 26.16
N LEU A 192 -1.51 0.48 25.57
CA LEU A 192 -1.50 1.72 26.34
C LEU A 192 -2.87 1.95 27.00
N ASP A 193 -2.87 2.17 28.32
CA ASP A 193 -4.09 2.53 29.08
C ASP A 193 -4.79 3.81 28.59
N THR A 194 -4.07 4.65 27.84
CA THR A 194 -4.60 5.88 27.22
C THR A 194 -5.35 5.62 25.92
N VAL A 195 -5.13 4.47 25.27
CA VAL A 195 -5.77 4.06 24.02
C VAL A 195 -6.92 3.12 24.35
N LYS A 196 -8.16 3.60 24.16
CA LYS A 196 -9.35 2.79 24.37
C LYS A 196 -9.52 1.76 23.26
N ARG A 197 -9.23 2.16 22.03
CA ARG A 197 -9.40 1.32 20.84
C ARG A 197 -8.52 1.80 19.69
N VAL A 198 -7.91 0.85 18.99
CA VAL A 198 -7.37 1.11 17.64
C VAL A 198 -8.52 0.91 16.65
N VAL A 199 -9.05 2.01 16.13
CA VAL A 199 -10.23 2.03 15.26
C VAL A 199 -9.90 1.44 13.89
N GLY A 200 -8.75 1.82 13.32
CA GLY A 200 -8.35 1.38 12.00
C GLY A 200 -6.87 1.59 11.76
N VAL A 201 -6.28 0.70 10.97
CA VAL A 201 -4.88 0.79 10.53
C VAL A 201 -4.86 0.52 9.03
N MET A 202 -4.22 1.41 8.27
CA MET A 202 -4.11 1.28 6.82
C MET A 202 -2.72 1.69 6.36
N ARG A 203 -2.16 0.96 5.40
CA ARG A 203 -0.93 1.40 4.71
C ARG A 203 -1.23 2.58 3.80
N VAL A 204 -0.26 3.47 3.61
CA VAL A 204 -0.35 4.62 2.71
C VAL A 204 0.74 4.49 1.65
N GLU A 205 0.35 4.54 0.38
CA GLU A 205 1.19 4.32 -0.80
C GLU A 205 1.00 5.46 -1.82
N GLY A 206 1.89 5.56 -2.81
CA GLY A 206 1.73 6.51 -3.93
C GLY A 206 1.96 7.98 -3.57
N GLU A 207 2.64 8.26 -2.47
CA GLU A 207 3.12 9.62 -2.16
C GLU A 207 4.53 9.82 -2.71
N VAL A 208 4.69 10.88 -3.52
CA VAL A 208 5.99 11.34 -4.02
C VAL A 208 6.67 12.20 -2.94
N GLY A 209 7.88 11.81 -2.53
CA GLY A 209 8.75 12.53 -1.59
C GLY A 209 9.12 11.72 -0.34
N GLU A 210 10.36 11.75 0.17
CA GLU A 210 11.52 12.61 -0.15
C GLU A 210 12.52 12.01 -1.15
#